data_AF-A0A2M8KS54-F1
#
_entry.id   AF-A0A2M8KS54-F1
#
_cell.length_a   1.000
_cell.length_b   1.000
_cell.length_c   1.000
_cell.angle_alpha   90.00
_cell.angle_beta   90.00
_cell.angle_gamma   90.00
#
_symmetry.space_group_name_H-M   'P 1'
#
loop_
_entity.id
_entity.type
_entity.pdbx_description
1 polymer ?
#
loop_
_entity_poly.entity_id
_entity_poly.type
_entity_poly.pdbx_seq_one_letter_code
_entity_poly.pdbx_strand_id
1 'polypeptide(L)'
;MAKTQKYPKELLTDIETFFLNERKNVEKRLSQISEEDPYHDRESTANSADVTVDATEDILHEHATANKGALERKLKEIDMALERVKLGKYGMCKKCDQLIDTDRLSSNPFALYCITCASK
;
A
#
# COMPACT_ATOMS: atom_id res chain seq x y z
N MET A 1 -28.10 -4.07 15.90
CA MET A 1 -28.45 -4.07 14.46
C MET A 1 -27.53 -3.08 13.76
N ALA A 2 -26.51 -3.56 13.03
CA ALA A 2 -25.55 -2.67 12.38
C ALA A 2 -26.26 -1.91 11.25
N LYS A 3 -26.32 -0.58 11.38
CA LYS A 3 -26.86 0.30 10.34
C LYS A 3 -25.93 0.20 9.13
N THR A 4 -26.34 -0.51 8.09
CA THR A 4 -25.64 -0.56 6.81
C THR A 4 -25.71 0.81 6.15
N GLN A 5 -24.78 1.70 6.50
CA GLN A 5 -24.57 2.95 5.80
C GLN A 5 -23.92 2.62 4.46
N LYS A 6 -24.73 2.52 3.40
CA LYS A 6 -24.22 2.39 2.03
C LYS A 6 -23.82 3.77 1.52
N TYR A 7 -22.58 3.94 1.11
CA TYR A 7 -22.14 5.14 0.43
C TYR A 7 -22.87 5.30 -0.91
N PRO A 8 -23.21 6.54 -1.33
CA PRO A 8 -23.80 6.78 -2.64
C PRO A 8 -22.82 6.37 -3.73
N LYS A 9 -23.35 5.86 -4.85
CA LYS A 9 -22.52 5.33 -5.96
C LYS A 9 -21.59 6.39 -6.55
N GLU A 10 -22.04 7.63 -6.63
CA GLU A 10 -21.25 8.77 -7.14
C GLU A 10 -19.96 8.95 -6.33
N LEU A 11 -20.07 8.98 -5.00
CA LEU A 11 -18.90 9.11 -4.11
C LEU A 11 -17.94 7.92 -4.21
N LEU A 12 -18.48 6.70 -4.38
CA LEU A 12 -17.64 5.51 -4.57
C LEU A 12 -16.80 5.59 -5.85
N THR A 13 -17.33 6.17 -6.92
CA THR A 13 -16.59 6.39 -8.17
C THR A 13 -15.44 7.39 -7.99
N ASP A 14 -15.67 8.47 -7.24
CA ASP A 14 -14.63 9.46 -6.94
C ASP A 14 -13.51 8.84 -6.10
N ILE A 15 -13.88 8.06 -5.07
CA ILE A 15 -12.95 7.32 -4.22
C ILE A 15 -12.18 6.28 -5.02
N GLU A 16 -12.84 5.52 -5.91
CA GLU A 16 -12.18 4.55 -6.79
C GLU A 16 -11.14 5.24 -7.68
N THR A 17 -11.50 6.38 -8.28
CA THR A 17 -10.58 7.16 -9.13
C THR A 17 -9.37 7.64 -8.33
N PHE A 18 -9.59 8.15 -7.12
CA PHE A 18 -8.51 8.55 -6.21
C PHE A 18 -7.59 7.36 -5.86
N PHE A 19 -8.16 6.18 -5.56
CA PHE A 19 -7.38 4.99 -5.22
C PHE A 19 -6.57 4.45 -6.40
N LEU A 20 -7.13 4.47 -7.61
CA LEU A 20 -6.41 4.09 -8.82
C LEU A 20 -5.22 5.02 -9.11
N ASN A 21 -5.39 6.32 -8.89
CA ASN A 21 -4.29 7.28 -9.02
C ASN A 21 -3.22 7.04 -7.97
N GLU A 22 -3.60 6.83 -6.71
CA GLU A 22 -2.63 6.55 -5.64
C GLU A 22 -1.90 5.21 -5.86
N ARG A 23 -2.61 4.17 -6.32
CA ARG A 23 -2.00 2.90 -6.73
C ARG A 23 -0.90 3.13 -7.77
N LYS A 24 -1.21 3.87 -8.83
CA LYS A 24 -0.25 4.21 -9.89
C LYS A 24 0.94 5.00 -9.36
N ASN A 25 0.74 5.90 -8.40
CA ASN A 25 1.83 6.64 -7.77
C ASN A 25 2.76 5.72 -6.97
N VAL A 26 2.20 4.77 -6.23
CA VAL A 26 2.98 3.79 -5.46
C VAL A 26 3.75 2.85 -6.39
N GLU A 27 3.12 2.37 -7.47
CA GLU A 27 3.78 1.55 -8.49
C GLU A 27 4.97 2.28 -9.14
N LYS A 28 4.79 3.56 -9.47
CA LYS A 28 5.89 4.39 -9.99
C LYS A 28 7.02 4.57 -8.98
N ARG A 29 6.72 4.74 -7.69
CA ARG A 29 7.77 4.84 -6.66
C ARG A 29 8.51 3.52 -6.48
N LEU A 30 7.80 2.40 -6.55
CA LEU A 30 8.43 1.07 -6.51
C LEU A 30 9.39 0.87 -7.69
N SER A 31 9.02 1.28 -8.90
CA SER A 31 9.91 1.19 -10.06
C SER A 31 11.15 2.06 -9.88
N GLN A 32 11.00 3.31 -9.41
CA GLN A 32 12.12 4.21 -9.16
C GLN A 32 13.11 3.65 -8.11
N ILE A 33 12.60 3.15 -6.98
CA ILE A 33 13.46 2.57 -5.94
C ILE A 33 14.10 1.27 -6.45
N SER A 34 13.44 0.55 -7.36
CA SER A 34 14.06 -0.59 -8.01
C SER A 34 15.22 -0.18 -8.91
N GLU A 35 15.07 0.88 -9.70
CA GLU A 35 16.11 1.41 -10.59
C GLU A 35 17.29 2.03 -9.82
N GLU A 36 17.04 2.61 -8.65
CA GLU A 36 18.06 3.23 -7.78
C GLU A 36 18.85 2.22 -6.92
N ASP A 37 18.39 0.97 -6.84
CA ASP A 37 18.99 -0.08 -6.02
C ASP A 37 20.32 -0.54 -6.66
N PRO A 38 21.49 -0.41 -5.97
CA PRO A 38 22.78 -0.80 -6.55
C PRO A 38 22.89 -2.29 -6.89
N TYR A 39 21.96 -3.10 -6.37
CA TYR A 39 21.84 -4.53 -6.61
C TYR A 39 20.87 -4.86 -7.75
N HIS A 40 20.14 -3.90 -8.33
CA HIS A 40 19.13 -4.13 -9.37
C HIS A 40 19.65 -4.92 -10.58
N ASP A 41 20.87 -4.62 -11.03
CA ASP A 41 21.53 -5.31 -12.14
C ASP A 41 22.39 -6.50 -11.70
N ARG A 42 22.72 -6.61 -10.41
CA ARG A 42 23.62 -7.65 -9.87
C ARG A 42 22.94 -9.01 -9.72
N GLU A 43 21.61 -9.06 -9.65
CA GLU A 43 20.85 -10.33 -9.68
C GLU A 43 21.08 -11.11 -10.99
N SER A 44 21.47 -10.42 -12.07
CA SER A 44 21.85 -11.03 -13.36
C SER A 44 23.30 -11.54 -13.40
N THR A 45 24.17 -11.08 -12.49
CA THR A 45 25.62 -11.40 -12.46
C THR A 45 26.01 -12.21 -11.23
N ALA A 46 25.21 -13.21 -10.85
CA ALA A 46 25.53 -14.20 -9.82
C ALA A 46 26.80 -15.06 -10.11
N ASN A 47 27.58 -14.73 -11.15
CA ASN A 47 28.75 -15.49 -11.59
C ASN A 47 30.08 -14.71 -11.55
N SER A 48 30.11 -13.49 -11.00
CA SER A 48 31.34 -12.73 -10.83
C SER A 48 31.89 -12.92 -9.42
N ALA A 49 32.84 -13.83 -9.25
CA ALA A 49 33.53 -14.11 -7.99
C ALA A 49 34.48 -12.97 -7.51
N ASP A 50 34.34 -11.76 -8.07
CA ASP A 50 35.20 -10.59 -7.86
C ASP A 50 34.36 -9.33 -7.60
N VAL A 51 33.24 -9.46 -6.88
CA VAL A 51 32.48 -8.30 -6.44
C VAL A 51 32.90 -7.96 -5.02
N THR A 52 33.88 -7.08 -4.88
CA THR A 52 34.08 -6.34 -3.64
C THR A 52 32.84 -5.47 -3.44
N VAL A 53 31.95 -5.90 -2.54
CA VAL A 53 30.82 -5.09 -2.09
C VAL A 53 31.35 -4.00 -1.16
N ASP A 54 31.18 -2.74 -1.55
CA ASP A 54 31.52 -1.61 -0.69
C ASP A 54 30.45 -1.48 0.40
N ALA A 55 30.85 -1.18 1.63
CA ALA A 55 29.93 -1.11 2.76
C ALA A 55 28.83 -0.05 2.55
N THR A 56 29.05 0.93 1.67
CA THR A 56 28.03 1.92 1.28
C THR A 56 26.95 1.30 0.38
N GLU A 57 27.30 0.39 -0.53
CA GLU A 57 26.36 -0.26 -1.43
C GLU A 57 25.38 -1.16 -0.65
N ASP A 58 25.88 -1.85 0.38
CA ASP A 58 25.05 -2.68 1.27
C ASP A 58 24.03 -1.83 2.04
N ILE A 59 24.46 -0.70 2.60
CA ILE A 59 23.57 0.24 3.28
C ILE A 59 22.49 0.76 2.31
N LEU A 60 22.87 1.15 1.10
CA LEU A 60 21.94 1.64 0.09
C LEU A 60 20.93 0.56 -0.33
N HIS A 61 21.38 -0.68 -0.49
CA HIS A 61 20.50 -1.82 -0.76
C HIS A 61 19.51 -2.07 0.37
N GLU A 62 19.97 -2.13 1.62
CA GLU A 62 19.10 -2.32 2.79
C GLU A 62 18.02 -1.22 2.88
N HIS A 63 18.40 0.04 2.61
CA HIS A 63 17.46 1.15 2.52
C HIS A 63 16.44 0.96 1.39
N ALA A 64 16.87 0.56 0.21
CA ALA A 64 15.99 0.29 -0.93
C ALA A 64 15.01 -0.86 -0.61
N THR A 65 15.49 -1.97 -0.04
CA THR A 65 14.65 -3.11 0.37
C THR A 65 13.61 -2.71 1.42
N ALA A 66 14.01 -1.97 2.45
CA ALA A 66 13.10 -1.50 3.50
C ALA A 66 11.99 -0.60 2.94
N ASN A 67 12.35 0.32 2.04
CA ASN A 67 11.41 1.22 1.37
C ASN A 67 10.47 0.46 0.43
N LYS A 68 10.98 -0.49 -0.37
CA LYS A 68 10.18 -1.37 -1.23
C LYS A 68 9.13 -2.10 -0.39
N GLY A 69 9.54 -2.76 0.70
CA GLY A 69 8.62 -3.49 1.56
C GLY A 69 7.53 -2.62 2.18
N ALA A 70 7.81 -1.35 2.51
CA ALA A 70 6.80 -0.42 3.00
C ALA A 70 5.78 -0.04 1.90
N LEU A 71 6.25 0.22 0.68
CA LEU A 71 5.40 0.57 -0.46
C LEU A 71 4.56 -0.62 -0.93
N GLU A 72 5.10 -1.84 -0.94
CA GLU A 72 4.34 -3.05 -1.27
C GLU A 72 3.20 -3.30 -0.29
N ARG A 73 3.44 -3.10 1.02
CA ARG A 73 2.38 -3.16 2.03
C ARG A 73 1.29 -2.12 1.74
N LYS A 74 1.67 -0.88 1.43
CA LYS A 74 0.72 0.18 1.06
C LYS A 74 -0.06 -0.19 -0.21
N LEU A 75 0.60 -0.74 -1.23
CA LEU A 75 -0.04 -1.18 -2.47
C LEU A 75 -1.13 -2.22 -2.19
N LYS A 76 -0.82 -3.22 -1.35
CA LYS A 76 -1.78 -4.23 -0.92
C LYS A 76 -2.97 -3.63 -0.16
N GLU A 77 -2.74 -2.63 0.69
CA GLU A 77 -3.83 -1.91 1.37
C GLU A 77 -4.74 -1.19 0.37
N ILE A 78 -4.16 -0.52 -0.64
CA ILE A 78 -4.91 0.16 -1.70
C ILE A 78 -5.73 -0.84 -2.51
N ASP A 79 -5.15 -1.97 -2.90
CA ASP A 79 -5.84 -3.01 -3.66
C ASP A 79 -7.03 -3.60 -2.89
N MET A 80 -6.84 -3.86 -1.60
CA MET A 80 -7.92 -4.32 -0.73
C MET A 80 -9.00 -3.24 -0.57
N ALA A 81 -8.62 -1.97 -0.47
CA ALA A 81 -9.58 -0.88 -0.37
C ALA A 81 -10.39 -0.72 -1.67
N LEU A 82 -9.75 -0.84 -2.84
CA LEU A 82 -10.39 -0.87 -4.16
C LEU A 82 -11.41 -2.00 -4.28
N GLU A 83 -11.06 -3.22 -3.86
CA GLU A 83 -11.98 -4.35 -3.84
C GLU A 83 -13.22 -4.01 -2.98
N ARG A 84 -13.02 -3.40 -1.82
CA ARG A 84 -14.13 -3.01 -0.94
C ARG A 84 -15.01 -1.92 -1.54
N VAL A 85 -14.43 -0.96 -2.25
CA VAL A 85 -15.19 0.08 -2.98
C VAL A 85 -16.08 -0.58 -4.03
N LYS A 86 -15.53 -1.51 -4.84
CA LYS A 86 -16.29 -2.27 -5.85
C LYS A 86 -17.42 -3.10 -5.25
N LEU A 87 -17.20 -3.66 -4.06
CA LEU A 87 -18.21 -4.41 -3.31
C LEU A 87 -19.23 -3.51 -2.57
N GLY A 88 -19.06 -2.19 -2.61
CA GLY A 88 -19.90 -1.25 -1.84
C GLY A 88 -19.72 -1.36 -0.32
N LYS A 89 -18.59 -1.90 0.13
CA LYS A 89 -18.22 -2.11 1.55
C LYS A 89 -17.16 -1.14 2.06
N TYR A 90 -16.89 -0.07 1.30
CA TYR A 90 -16.01 1.00 1.74
C TYR A 90 -16.48 1.59 3.09
N GLY A 91 -15.54 2.01 3.92
CA GLY A 91 -15.79 2.57 5.25
C GLY A 91 -16.36 1.60 6.30
N MET A 92 -16.47 0.29 6.01
CA MET A 92 -16.79 -0.73 7.01
C MET A 92 -15.53 -1.51 7.42
N CYS A 93 -15.40 -1.81 8.71
CA CYS A 93 -14.31 -2.59 9.26
C CYS A 93 -14.40 -4.05 8.81
N LYS A 94 -13.29 -4.61 8.31
CA LYS A 94 -13.21 -6.01 7.86
C LYS A 94 -13.41 -7.05 8.98
N LYS A 95 -13.23 -6.67 10.26
CA LYS A 95 -13.24 -7.59 11.41
C LYS A 95 -14.56 -7.62 12.18
N CYS A 96 -15.19 -6.47 12.38
CA CYS A 96 -16.40 -6.34 13.21
C CYS A 96 -17.61 -5.75 12.46
N ASP A 97 -17.45 -5.47 11.16
CA ASP A 97 -18.46 -4.86 10.30
C ASP A 97 -19.03 -3.52 10.81
N GLN A 98 -18.36 -2.88 11.78
CA GLN A 98 -18.69 -1.53 12.23
C GLN A 98 -18.12 -0.50 11.27
N LEU A 99 -18.73 0.70 11.25
CA LEU A 99 -18.22 1.81 10.48
C LEU A 99 -16.84 2.23 10.98
N ILE A 100 -15.95 2.52 10.03
CA ILE A 100 -14.66 3.14 10.29
C ILE A 100 -14.93 4.63 10.46
N ASP A 101 -14.34 5.20 11.51
CA ASP A 101 -14.45 6.62 11.80
C ASP A 101 -14.03 7.48 10.59
N THR A 102 -14.79 8.54 10.32
CA THR A 102 -14.51 9.44 9.19
C THR A 102 -13.16 10.11 9.34
N ASP A 103 -12.75 10.50 10.54
CA ASP A 103 -11.46 11.15 10.78
C ASP A 103 -10.31 10.19 10.47
N ARG A 104 -10.54 8.89 10.73
CA ARG A 104 -9.59 7.83 10.36
C ARG A 104 -9.53 7.62 8.85
N LEU A 105 -10.66 7.64 8.15
CA LEU A 105 -10.68 7.55 6.69
C LEU A 105 -10.10 8.81 6.03
N SER A 106 -10.26 9.99 6.63
CA SER A 106 -9.62 11.23 6.18
C SER A 106 -8.11 11.18 6.35
N SER A 107 -7.62 10.54 7.42
CA SER A 107 -6.18 10.38 7.69
C SER A 107 -5.55 9.24 6.87
N ASN A 108 -6.25 8.11 6.76
CA ASN A 108 -5.88 6.95 5.96
C ASN A 108 -7.12 6.42 5.20
N PRO A 109 -7.32 6.84 3.95
CA PRO A 109 -8.44 6.41 3.10
C PRO A 109 -8.48 4.90 2.84
N PHE A 110 -7.33 4.22 2.95
CA PHE A 110 -7.20 2.78 2.68
C PHE A 110 -7.46 1.92 3.92
N ALA A 111 -7.86 2.54 5.05
CA ALA A 111 -8.06 1.83 6.31
C ALA A 111 -9.09 0.70 6.18
N LEU A 112 -8.68 -0.51 6.55
CA LEU A 112 -9.53 -1.71 6.53
C LEU A 112 -10.19 -2.02 7.89
N TYR A 113 -9.70 -1.40 8.97
CA TYR A 113 -10.11 -1.69 10.34
C TYR A 113 -10.50 -0.41 11.08
N CYS A 114 -11.49 -0.50 11.96
CA CYS A 114 -11.80 0.58 12.91
C CYS A 114 -10.69 0.69 13.96
N ILE A 115 -10.68 1.82 14.70
CA ILE A 115 -9.68 2.08 15.75
C ILE A 115 -9.58 0.93 16.76
N THR A 116 -10.72 0.43 17.23
CA THR A 116 -10.78 -0.67 18.20
C THR A 116 -10.21 -1.98 17.67
N CYS A 117 -10.33 -2.25 16.36
CA CYS A 117 -9.81 -3.47 15.76
C CYS A 117 -8.34 -3.36 15.33
N ALA A 118 -7.86 -2.14 15.08
CA ALA A 118 -6.47 -1.88 14.74
C ALA A 118 -5.55 -1.81 15.96
N SER A 119 -6.09 -1.45 17.13
CA SER A 119 -5.35 -1.42 18.41
C SER A 119 -5.31 -2.79 19.12
N LYS A 120 -5.80 -3.85 18.50
CA LYS A 120 -5.83 -5.22 19.03
C LYS A 120 -4.95 -6.13 18.18
#